data_AF-A0A9J6GN69-F1
#
_entry.id   AF-A0A9J6GN69-F1
#
_cell.length_a   1.000
_cell.length_b   1.000
_cell.length_c   1.000
_cell.angle_alpha   90.00
_cell.angle_beta   90.00
_cell.angle_gamma   90.00
#
_symmetry.space_group_name_H-M   'P 1'
#
loop_
_entity.id
_entity.type
_entity.pdbx_description
1 polymer ?
#
loop_
_entity_poly.entity_id
_entity_poly.type
_entity_poly.pdbx_seq_one_letter_code
_entity_poly.pdbx_strand_id
1 'polypeptide(L)'
;MLMAKASQFFSEKLNIVSPRVERLHRLGKSRAGFSRSVIIRFLNFGDKIAILKNTQKLEDSTLSITEDFSIKVHATQKKLWKASVGSRSKGCSVKMRFHHLFVDYRRNNWDDATKELVVAASHQITDTEGPTDCKYFVAITTIRIFQ
;
A
#
# COMPACT_ATOMS: atom_id res chain seq x y z
N MET A 1 -7.03 24.53 -5.77
CA MET A 1 -7.91 23.59 -6.52
C MET A 1 -7.62 22.11 -6.23
N LEU A 2 -6.36 21.67 -6.13
CA LEU A 2 -6.05 20.23 -5.92
C LEU A 2 -6.46 19.70 -4.53
N MET A 3 -6.26 20.48 -3.45
CA MET A 3 -6.71 20.10 -2.10
C MET A 3 -8.23 19.90 -2.05
N ALA A 4 -9.01 20.83 -2.61
CA ALA A 4 -10.47 20.72 -2.61
C ALA A 4 -10.97 19.43 -3.28
N LYS A 5 -10.37 19.05 -4.42
CA LYS A 5 -10.66 17.78 -5.10
C LYS A 5 -10.29 16.56 -4.26
N ALA A 6 -9.16 16.62 -3.55
CA ALA A 6 -8.75 15.55 -2.65
C ALA A 6 -9.70 15.41 -1.45
N SER A 7 -10.09 16.51 -0.83
CA SER A 7 -11.08 16.52 0.27
C SER A 7 -12.42 15.93 -0.16
N GLN A 8 -12.92 16.33 -1.34
CA GLN A 8 -14.14 15.79 -1.93
C GLN A 8 -14.01 14.27 -2.19
N PHE A 9 -12.87 13.83 -2.74
CA PHE A 9 -12.61 12.41 -2.95
C PHE A 9 -12.62 11.61 -1.63
N PHE A 10 -11.99 12.12 -0.58
CA PHE A 10 -11.96 11.44 0.71
C PHE A 10 -13.35 11.32 1.35
N SER A 11 -14.17 12.37 1.25
CA SER A 11 -15.53 12.32 1.79
C SER A 11 -16.44 11.41 0.97
N GLU A 12 -16.44 11.53 -0.36
CA GLU A 12 -17.40 10.84 -1.23
C GLU A 12 -17.05 9.37 -1.48
N LYS A 13 -15.76 9.04 -1.60
CA LYS A 13 -15.33 7.68 -1.98
C LYS A 13 -14.91 6.85 -0.78
N LEU A 14 -14.37 7.48 0.26
CA LEU A 14 -13.83 6.74 1.42
C LEU A 14 -14.67 6.93 2.70
N ASN A 15 -15.61 7.88 2.72
CA ASN A 15 -16.34 8.34 3.92
C ASN A 15 -15.40 8.82 5.03
N ILE A 16 -14.34 9.55 4.66
CA ILE A 16 -13.35 10.10 5.60
C ILE A 16 -13.46 11.61 5.58
N VAL A 17 -13.82 12.19 6.73
CA VAL A 17 -14.01 13.63 6.87
C VAL A 17 -12.67 14.30 7.18
N SER A 18 -12.24 15.18 6.27
CA SER A 18 -11.15 16.14 6.47
C SER A 18 -9.85 15.55 7.05
N PRO A 19 -9.18 14.61 6.35
CA PRO A 19 -7.86 14.14 6.81
C PRO A 19 -6.86 15.30 6.84
N ARG A 20 -5.99 15.32 7.85
CA ARG A 20 -4.99 16.37 8.00
C ARG A 20 -3.86 16.14 7.00
N VAL A 21 -3.90 16.84 5.88
CA VAL A 21 -2.88 16.77 4.82
C VAL A 21 -1.80 17.81 5.09
N GLU A 22 -0.55 17.36 5.23
CA GLU A 22 0.63 18.23 5.34
C GLU A 22 1.05 18.73 3.95
N ARG A 23 1.09 17.82 2.97
CA ARG A 23 1.51 18.14 1.60
C ARG A 23 0.79 17.26 0.61
N LEU A 24 0.39 17.85 -0.51
CA LEU A 24 -0.18 17.09 -1.62
C LEU A 24 0.22 17.72 -2.95
N HIS A 25 0.71 16.89 -3.88
CA HIS A 25 1.18 17.33 -5.18
C HIS A 25 1.07 16.21 -6.23
N ARG A 26 1.17 16.56 -7.51
CA ARG A 26 1.18 15.59 -8.62
C ARG A 26 2.60 15.13 -8.94
N LEU A 27 2.76 13.87 -9.30
CA LEU A 27 4.02 13.30 -9.76
C LEU A 27 4.14 13.37 -11.29
N GLY A 28 5.37 13.57 -11.77
CA GLY A 28 5.71 13.52 -13.18
C GLY A 28 5.25 14.72 -14.02
N LYS A 29 5.63 14.66 -15.31
CA LYS A 29 5.28 15.66 -16.32
C LYS A 29 3.86 15.41 -16.84
N SER A 30 3.17 16.49 -17.23
CA SER A 30 1.85 16.38 -17.85
C SER A 30 1.99 15.74 -19.24
N ARG A 31 1.13 14.76 -19.55
CA ARG A 31 1.09 14.11 -20.87
C ARG A 31 -0.37 13.99 -21.31
N ALA A 32 -0.65 14.30 -22.57
CA ALA A 32 -1.99 14.15 -23.13
C ALA A 32 -2.46 12.69 -23.01
N GLY A 33 -3.71 12.50 -22.57
CA GLY A 33 -4.31 11.18 -22.36
C GLY A 33 -3.87 10.45 -21.07
N PHE A 34 -3.02 11.06 -20.22
CA PHE A 34 -2.59 10.44 -18.97
C PHE A 34 -2.82 11.35 -17.77
N SER A 35 -3.62 10.89 -16.82
CA SER A 35 -3.77 11.56 -15.53
C SER A 35 -2.56 11.24 -14.63
N ARG A 36 -1.96 12.31 -14.09
CA ARG A 36 -0.81 12.20 -13.19
C ARG A 36 -1.24 11.67 -11.83
N SER A 37 -0.49 10.73 -11.29
CA SER A 37 -0.69 10.28 -9.92
C SER A 37 -0.44 11.41 -8.93
N VAL A 38 -1.14 11.34 -7.79
CA VAL A 38 -1.03 12.31 -6.70
C VAL A 38 -0.33 11.65 -5.54
N ILE A 39 0.66 12.35 -4.99
CA ILE A 39 1.41 12.00 -3.78
C ILE A 39 0.89 12.88 -2.64
N ILE A 40 0.42 12.24 -1.59
CA ILE A 40 -0.15 12.89 -0.40
C ILE A 40 0.69 12.50 0.79
N ARG A 41 1.05 13.47 1.63
CA ARG A 41 1.64 13.27 2.95
C ARG A 41 0.66 13.75 4.00
N PHE A 42 0.30 12.86 4.90
CA PHE A 42 -0.59 13.15 6.03
C PHE A 42 0.21 13.61 7.23
N LEU A 43 -0.40 14.51 8.03
CA LEU A 43 0.14 14.97 9.30
C LEU A 43 0.08 13.86 10.36
N ASN A 44 -1.01 13.08 10.35
CA ASN A 44 -1.28 12.03 11.32
C ASN A 44 -1.22 10.64 10.67
N PHE A 45 -0.60 9.69 11.36
CA PHE A 45 -0.59 8.29 10.93
C PHE A 45 -2.00 7.66 10.96
N GLY A 46 -2.85 8.05 11.90
CA GLY A 46 -4.23 7.58 12.00
C GLY A 46 -5.04 7.85 10.72
N ASP A 47 -4.91 9.05 10.15
CA ASP A 47 -5.60 9.43 8.91
C ASP A 47 -5.16 8.54 7.74
N LYS A 48 -3.84 8.28 7.64
CA LYS A 48 -3.28 7.36 6.64
C LYS A 48 -3.89 5.96 6.79
N ILE A 49 -3.92 5.41 8.00
CA ILE A 49 -4.46 4.07 8.25
C ILE A 49 -5.97 4.01 7.97
N ALA A 50 -6.73 5.03 8.36
CA ALA A 50 -8.15 5.12 8.04
C ALA A 50 -8.38 5.08 6.53
N ILE A 51 -7.60 5.84 5.77
CA ILE A 51 -7.64 5.84 4.30
C ILE A 51 -7.33 4.46 3.73
N LEU A 52 -6.22 3.84 4.16
CA LEU A 52 -5.80 2.52 3.67
C LEU A 52 -6.82 1.42 3.99
N LYS A 53 -7.45 1.44 5.17
CA LYS A 53 -8.51 0.49 5.54
C LYS A 53 -9.77 0.62 4.69
N ASN A 54 -10.04 1.80 4.14
CA ASN A 54 -11.23 2.07 3.33
C ASN A 54 -10.98 1.91 1.82
N THR A 55 -9.79 1.50 1.40
CA THR A 55 -9.43 1.36 -0.03
C THR A 55 -10.27 0.34 -0.79
N GLN A 56 -10.79 -0.69 -0.11
CA GLN A 56 -11.73 -1.65 -0.67
C GLN A 56 -13.01 -1.01 -1.26
N LYS A 57 -13.38 0.21 -0.80
CA LYS A 57 -14.50 0.97 -1.37
C LYS A 57 -14.23 1.49 -2.79
N LEU A 58 -13.00 1.36 -3.27
CA LEU A 58 -12.57 1.81 -4.59
C LEU A 58 -12.50 0.69 -5.63
N GLU A 59 -12.88 -0.54 -5.27
CA GLU A 59 -12.75 -1.71 -6.16
C GLU A 59 -13.52 -1.54 -7.49
N ASP A 60 -14.71 -0.94 -7.44
CA ASP A 60 -15.53 -0.64 -8.63
C ASP A 60 -15.06 0.62 -9.39
N SER A 61 -13.98 1.26 -8.95
CA SER A 61 -13.49 2.49 -9.53
C SER A 61 -12.18 2.29 -10.29
N THR A 62 -11.93 3.16 -11.26
CA THR A 62 -10.62 3.25 -11.93
C THR A 62 -9.55 3.87 -11.03
N LEU A 63 -9.85 4.16 -9.76
CA LEU A 63 -8.95 4.82 -8.83
C LEU A 63 -8.32 3.77 -7.92
N SER A 64 -7.02 3.90 -7.68
CA SER A 64 -6.33 3.07 -6.69
C SER A 64 -5.50 3.92 -5.75
N ILE A 65 -5.43 3.46 -4.51
CA ILE A 65 -4.66 4.04 -3.43
C ILE A 65 -3.62 3.02 -3.01
N THR A 66 -2.36 3.42 -2.99
CA THR A 66 -1.27 2.52 -2.57
C THR A 66 -0.26 3.30 -1.76
N GLU A 67 0.31 2.64 -0.75
CA GLU A 67 1.49 3.16 -0.06
C GLU A 67 2.67 3.21 -1.02
N ASP A 68 3.44 4.29 -0.94
CA ASP A 68 4.71 4.43 -1.64
C ASP A 68 5.82 3.88 -0.76
N PHE A 69 6.49 2.87 -1.30
CA PHE A 69 7.56 2.17 -0.63
C PHE A 69 8.89 2.52 -1.26
N SER A 70 9.97 2.31 -0.50
CA SER A 70 11.31 2.46 -1.07
C SER A 70 11.53 1.44 -2.21
N ILE A 71 12.44 1.78 -3.12
CA ILE A 71 12.85 0.90 -4.23
C ILE A 71 13.28 -0.49 -3.71
N LYS A 72 13.96 -0.53 -2.55
CA LYS A 72 14.37 -1.80 -1.90
C LYS A 72 13.16 -2.65 -1.53
N VAL A 73 12.14 -2.07 -0.91
CA VAL A 73 10.90 -2.78 -0.55
C VAL A 73 10.17 -3.25 -1.80
N HIS A 74 10.03 -2.41 -2.83
CA HIS A 74 9.42 -2.81 -4.09
C HIS A 74 10.16 -3.96 -4.78
N ALA A 75 11.50 -3.95 -4.75
CA ALA A 75 12.30 -5.04 -5.28
C ALA A 75 12.03 -6.35 -4.54
N THR A 76 11.99 -6.33 -3.21
CA THR A 76 11.64 -7.50 -2.39
C THR A 76 10.21 -7.98 -2.66
N GLN A 77 9.23 -7.08 -2.71
CA GLN A 77 7.83 -7.41 -3.03
C GLN A 77 7.71 -8.10 -4.40
N LYS A 78 8.47 -7.65 -5.40
CA LYS A 78 8.49 -8.28 -6.73
C LYS A 78 8.99 -9.72 -6.67
N LYS A 79 10.05 -9.99 -5.90
CA LYS A 79 10.58 -11.35 -5.69
C LYS A 79 9.55 -12.23 -4.98
N LEU A 80 8.97 -11.73 -3.89
CA LEU A 80 7.93 -12.42 -3.11
C LEU A 80 6.70 -12.75 -3.96
N TRP A 81 6.21 -11.79 -4.76
CA TRP A 81 5.06 -12.04 -5.62
C TRP A 81 5.33 -13.12 -6.65
N LYS A 82 6.52 -13.10 -7.28
CA LYS A 82 6.91 -14.13 -8.24
C LYS A 82 6.95 -15.51 -7.59
N ALA A 83 7.49 -15.62 -6.38
CA ALA A 83 7.55 -16.88 -5.64
C ALA A 83 6.16 -17.38 -5.19
N SER A 84 5.23 -16.47 -4.92
CA SER A 84 3.89 -16.83 -4.42
C SER A 84 2.96 -17.50 -5.44
N VAL A 85 3.31 -17.46 -6.75
CA VAL A 85 2.45 -17.98 -7.82
C VAL A 85 2.13 -19.45 -7.59
N GLY A 86 3.13 -20.25 -7.21
CA GLY A 86 2.94 -21.67 -6.91
C GLY A 86 1.98 -21.91 -5.72
N SER A 87 2.05 -21.10 -4.67
CA SER A 87 1.15 -21.19 -3.52
C SER A 87 -0.29 -20.83 -3.91
N ARG A 88 -0.49 -19.81 -4.74
CA ARG A 88 -1.82 -19.43 -5.24
C ARG A 88 -2.44 -20.53 -6.09
N SER A 89 -1.67 -21.14 -6.99
CA SER A 89 -2.15 -22.24 -7.83
C SER A 89 -2.57 -23.47 -7.02
N LYS A 90 -2.03 -23.63 -5.81
CA LYS A 90 -2.41 -24.68 -4.86
C LYS A 90 -3.63 -24.31 -3.98
N GLY A 91 -4.19 -23.11 -4.17
CA GLY A 91 -5.33 -22.62 -3.38
C GLY A 91 -4.96 -22.00 -2.02
N CYS A 92 -3.67 -21.78 -1.73
CA CYS A 92 -3.25 -21.15 -0.48
C CYS A 92 -3.68 -19.67 -0.41
N SER A 93 -4.00 -19.20 0.81
CA SER A 93 -4.27 -17.78 1.05
C SER A 93 -2.97 -16.99 1.07
N VAL A 94 -2.78 -16.11 0.08
CA VAL A 94 -1.57 -15.29 -0.05
C VAL A 94 -1.87 -13.82 0.20
N LYS A 95 -1.24 -13.24 1.21
CA LYS A 95 -1.34 -11.81 1.56
C LYS A 95 0.05 -11.20 1.68
N MET A 96 0.26 -10.00 1.18
CA MET A 96 1.52 -9.27 1.34
C MET A 96 1.33 -8.12 2.32
N ARG A 97 2.25 -7.97 3.27
CA ARG A 97 2.30 -6.82 4.20
C ARG A 97 3.71 -6.27 4.22
N PHE A 98 3.86 -5.00 3.84
CA PHE A 98 5.16 -4.34 3.73
C PHE A 98 6.15 -5.15 2.87
N HIS A 99 7.23 -5.70 3.44
CA HIS A 99 8.20 -6.55 2.72
C HIS A 99 8.12 -8.03 3.10
N HIS A 100 6.97 -8.47 3.65
CA HIS A 100 6.74 -9.85 4.06
C HIS A 100 5.56 -10.46 3.29
N LEU A 101 5.68 -11.74 2.96
CA LEU A 101 4.62 -12.53 2.34
C LEU A 101 4.00 -13.46 3.38
N PHE A 102 2.68 -13.51 3.44
CA PHE A 102 1.95 -14.42 4.31
C PHE A 102 1.26 -15.46 3.44
N VAL A 103 1.58 -16.72 3.68
CA VAL A 103 0.95 -17.87 3.02
C VAL A 103 0.30 -18.69 4.12
N ASP A 104 -1.01 -18.86 4.06
CA ASP A 104 -1.82 -19.57 5.07
C ASP A 104 -1.45 -19.11 6.50
N TYR A 105 -1.45 -17.78 6.69
CA TYR A 105 -1.17 -17.10 7.96
C TYR A 105 0.28 -17.21 8.48
N ARG A 106 1.18 -17.88 7.75
CA ARG A 106 2.60 -17.96 8.09
C ARG A 106 3.39 -16.87 7.38
N ARG A 107 4.20 -16.13 8.14
CA ARG A 107 5.14 -15.15 7.57
C ARG A 107 6.25 -15.90 6.83
N ASN A 108 6.50 -15.49 5.59
CA ASN A 108 7.57 -15.94 4.74
C ASN A 108 8.41 -14.72 4.34
N ASN A 109 9.72 -14.92 4.34
CA ASN A 109 10.70 -13.95 3.87
C ASN A 109 11.37 -14.47 2.60
N TRP A 110 11.90 -13.53 1.82
CA TRP A 110 12.75 -13.87 0.70
C TRP A 110 14.17 -14.11 1.19
N ASP A 111 14.74 -15.27 0.86
CA ASP A 111 16.15 -15.55 1.06
C ASP A 111 16.90 -15.36 -0.26
N ASP A 112 17.85 -14.42 -0.28
CA ASP A 112 18.65 -14.13 -1.47
C ASP A 112 19.72 -15.19 -1.78
N ALA A 113 20.13 -16.01 -0.79
CA ALA A 113 21.10 -17.08 -1.00
C ALA A 113 20.45 -18.29 -1.68
N THR A 114 19.32 -18.75 -1.15
CA THR A 114 18.58 -19.91 -1.70
C THR A 114 17.65 -19.53 -2.86
N LYS A 115 17.30 -18.25 -3.00
CA LYS A 115 16.31 -17.72 -3.95
C LYS A 115 14.91 -18.33 -3.74
N GLU A 116 14.59 -18.67 -2.50
CA GLU A 116 13.34 -19.32 -2.11
C GLU A 116 12.62 -18.55 -0.99
N LEU A 117 11.36 -18.93 -0.75
CA LEU A 117 10.59 -18.44 0.39
C LEU A 117 10.96 -19.27 1.61
N VAL A 118 11.44 -18.60 2.65
CA VAL A 118 11.75 -19.22 3.93
C VAL A 118 10.72 -18.77 4.96
N VAL A 119 10.12 -19.73 5.65
CA VAL A 119 9.19 -19.45 6.75
C VAL A 119 9.98 -18.74 7.84
N ALA A 120 9.52 -17.55 8.25
CA ALA A 120 10.12 -16.85 9.36
C ALA A 120 9.85 -17.62 10.65
N ALA A 121 10.90 -17.93 11.41
CA ALA A 121 10.73 -18.43 12.76
C ALA A 121 9.93 -17.39 13.58
N SER A 122 8.82 -17.83 14.17
CA SER A 122 8.06 -17.16 15.24
C SER A 122 7.23 -15.89 14.98
N HIS A 123 6.57 -15.69 13.82
CA HIS A 123 5.52 -14.66 13.73
C HIS A 123 4.18 -15.21 13.21
N GLN A 124 3.26 -15.51 14.12
CA GLN A 124 1.83 -15.65 13.82
C GLN A 124 1.20 -14.26 13.79
N ILE A 125 0.24 -14.02 12.89
CA ILE A 125 -0.47 -12.74 12.84
C ILE A 125 -1.47 -12.69 14.00
N THR A 126 -1.33 -11.74 14.92
CA THR A 126 -2.48 -11.12 15.61
C THR A 126 -2.88 -9.88 14.82
N ASP A 127 -4.18 -9.62 14.65
CA ASP A 127 -4.72 -8.51 13.83
C ASP A 127 -4.38 -7.09 14.35
N THR A 128 -3.42 -6.95 15.25
CA THR A 128 -3.14 -5.75 16.04
C THR A 128 -1.74 -5.17 15.89
N GLU A 129 -0.79 -5.85 15.25
CA GLU A 129 0.58 -5.31 15.12
C GLU A 129 0.68 -4.31 13.95
N GLY A 130 0.37 -3.05 14.25
CA GLY A 130 0.90 -1.92 13.49
C GLY A 130 2.43 -1.92 13.53
N PRO A 131 3.12 -1.39 12.50
CA PRO A 131 4.58 -1.44 12.43
C PRO A 131 5.19 -0.65 13.60
N THR A 132 5.80 -1.37 14.55
CA THR A 132 6.35 -0.84 15.81
C THR A 132 7.71 -0.17 15.69
N ASP A 133 8.29 -0.05 14.50
CA ASP A 133 9.55 0.67 14.33
C ASP A 133 9.62 1.46 13.03
N CYS A 134 8.88 2.57 13.01
CA CYS A 134 8.72 3.44 11.87
C CYS A 134 8.49 4.89 12.33
N LYS A 135 9.34 5.39 13.25
CA LYS A 135 9.41 6.84 13.52
C LYS A 135 9.67 7.53 12.17
N TYR A 136 8.71 8.32 11.69
CA TYR A 136 8.76 9.11 10.45
C TYR A 136 8.67 8.33 9.12
N PHE A 137 7.68 7.46 8.94
CA PHE A 137 7.31 7.09 7.57
C PHE A 137 6.46 8.19 6.94
N VAL A 138 7.14 8.94 6.06
CA VAL A 138 6.55 9.79 5.03
C VAL A 138 5.42 9.00 4.38
N ALA A 139 4.18 9.32 4.74
CA ALA A 139 3.00 8.57 4.35
C ALA A 139 2.59 8.94 2.93
N ILE A 140 3.46 8.72 1.95
CA ILE A 140 3.15 8.94 0.55
C ILE A 140 2.09 7.92 0.16
N THR A 141 0.89 8.41 -0.09
CA THR A 141 -0.18 7.63 -0.69
C THR A 141 -0.28 8.05 -2.13
N THR A 142 0.06 7.15 -3.05
CA THR A 142 -0.13 7.39 -4.47
C THR A 142 -1.60 7.11 -4.79
N ILE A 143 -2.36 8.17 -5.09
CA ILE A 143 -3.66 8.00 -5.76
C ILE A 143 -3.36 7.94 -7.25
N ARG A 144 -3.47 6.76 -7.86
CA ARG A 144 -3.52 6.65 -9.32
C ARG A 144 -4.95 6.92 -9.74
N ILE A 145 -5.15 8.10 -10.31
CA ILE A 145 -6.40 8.47 -10.97
C ILE A 145 -6.26 8.03 -12.43
N PHE A 146 -6.84 6.91 -12.83
CA PHE A 146 -7.05 6.61 -14.24
C PHE A 146 -8.33 7.34 -14.66
N GLN A 147 -8.20 8.39 -15.47
CA GLN A 147 -9.32 9.05 -16.13
C GLN A 147 -9.55 8.40 -17.49
#